data_AF-A0A8D8M3Z7-F1
#
_entry.id   AF-A0A8D8M3Z7-F1
#
_cell.length_a   1.000
_cell.length_b   1.000
_cell.length_c   1.000
_cell.angle_alpha   90.00
_cell.angle_beta   90.00
_cell.angle_gamma   90.00
#
_symmetry.space_group_name_H-M   'P 1'
#
loop_
_entity.id
_entity.type
_entity.pdbx_description
1 polymer ?
#
loop_
_entity_poly.entity_id
_entity_poly.type
_entity_poly.pdbx_seq_one_letter_code
_entity_poly.pdbx_strand_id
1 'polypeptide(L)'
;MLCKSFDHIGITSMAEHGINNLQGSYLVTLIGLLFYIQGIQTLKILEFEVPATVNISQKLVELRCTFDMEGRNLFAVKWYKDDAEFYRYMPKMDPKKQHFNTTGISLDMALSDDNSVYLNRLQYSTSGQYRCEISTDGPDYHSKVLTKKLSVMALPPIGSPRIVVNKHVIAAGDNLEANCTIVSNPAATLIWYINGEKAESYLLNREERQLPDRERRQFRSLALKFNVAKSHFYDPAHFDKINITCQATIPNLDEVLTNAEMVNNLHKSPGYVAAQGSHYSGAMSTAFSGFWVRVLLMSTWSIVVISPMSFY
;
A
#
# COMPACT_ATOMS: atom_id res chain seq x y z
N MET A 1 -50.34 41.28 -55.54
CA MET A 1 -51.74 40.80 -55.40
C MET A 1 -51.84 39.44 -56.08
N LEU A 2 -52.64 38.56 -55.47
CA LEU A 2 -52.80 37.12 -55.68
C LEU A 2 -53.24 36.68 -57.10
N CYS A 3 -52.81 35.45 -57.45
CA CYS A 3 -53.54 34.37 -58.18
C CYS A 3 -54.01 34.64 -59.63
N LYS A 4 -54.09 33.69 -60.58
CA LYS A 4 -53.91 32.22 -60.62
C LYS A 4 -53.95 31.76 -62.11
N SER A 5 -53.12 30.76 -62.44
CA SER A 5 -53.40 29.56 -63.29
C SER A 5 -53.73 29.68 -64.80
N PHE A 6 -53.56 28.69 -65.69
CA PHE A 6 -53.38 27.21 -65.61
C PHE A 6 -52.82 26.70 -66.98
N ASP A 7 -51.99 25.64 -66.94
CA ASP A 7 -51.56 24.63 -67.95
C ASP A 7 -51.11 24.94 -69.41
N HIS A 8 -49.90 24.46 -69.76
CA HIS A 8 -49.76 23.33 -70.68
C HIS A 8 -48.36 22.68 -70.59
N ILE A 9 -48.38 21.36 -70.44
CA ILE A 9 -47.24 20.44 -70.38
C ILE A 9 -46.66 20.25 -71.80
N GLY A 10 -45.35 20.47 -71.94
CA GLY A 10 -44.56 20.18 -73.14
C GLY A 10 -43.33 19.35 -72.76
N ILE A 11 -43.37 18.08 -73.16
CA ILE A 11 -42.39 17.03 -72.92
C ILE A 11 -41.07 17.38 -73.61
N THR A 12 -39.95 17.44 -72.87
CA THR A 12 -38.61 17.21 -73.44
C THR A 12 -37.92 16.10 -72.67
N SER A 13 -37.62 15.05 -73.41
CA SER A 13 -36.88 13.85 -73.04
C SER A 13 -35.44 14.22 -72.69
N MET A 14 -34.93 13.72 -71.56
CA MET A 14 -33.53 13.29 -71.46
C MET A 14 -33.49 12.00 -70.65
N ALA A 15 -33.04 10.94 -71.32
CA ALA A 15 -32.73 9.65 -70.77
C ALA A 15 -31.45 9.72 -69.89
N GLU A 16 -31.23 8.64 -69.13
CA GLU A 16 -29.98 8.29 -68.42
C GLU A 16 -29.75 9.07 -67.11
N HIS A 17 -29.64 8.48 -65.92
CA HIS A 17 -28.99 7.22 -65.56
C HIS A 17 -29.81 6.42 -64.54
N GLY A 18 -30.01 5.13 -64.83
CA GLY A 18 -30.34 4.14 -63.81
C GLY A 18 -29.16 3.98 -62.87
N ILE A 19 -29.12 4.75 -61.79
CA ILE A 19 -28.25 4.46 -60.64
C ILE A 19 -28.86 3.26 -59.92
N ASN A 20 -28.25 2.11 -60.18
CA ASN A 20 -28.52 0.78 -59.65
C ASN A 20 -29.25 0.74 -58.29
N ASN A 21 -30.54 0.36 -58.29
CA ASN A 21 -31.33 0.01 -57.10
C ASN A 21 -30.64 -1.05 -56.20
N LEU A 22 -29.71 -1.82 -56.77
CA LEU A 22 -28.89 -2.80 -56.06
C LEU A 22 -27.86 -2.14 -55.12
N GLN A 23 -27.19 -1.05 -55.51
CA GLN A 23 -26.15 -0.43 -54.70
C GLN A 23 -26.68 0.27 -53.43
N GLY A 24 -27.87 0.90 -53.52
CA GLY A 24 -28.55 1.46 -52.35
C GLY A 24 -29.04 0.39 -51.38
N SER A 25 -29.47 -0.77 -51.89
CA SER A 25 -29.87 -1.92 -51.08
C SER A 25 -28.69 -2.54 -50.31
N TYR A 26 -27.53 -2.67 -50.95
CA TYR A 26 -26.30 -3.11 -50.27
C TYR A 26 -25.88 -2.12 -49.17
N LEU A 27 -26.01 -0.81 -49.40
CA LEU A 27 -25.65 0.19 -48.39
C LEU A 27 -26.59 0.16 -47.18
N VAL A 28 -27.90 0.03 -47.40
CA VAL A 28 -28.92 -0.08 -46.33
C VAL A 28 -28.78 -1.39 -45.56
N THR A 29 -28.47 -2.49 -46.25
CA THR A 29 -28.20 -3.79 -45.59
C THR A 29 -26.87 -3.76 -44.83
N LEU A 30 -25.82 -3.11 -45.34
CA LEU A 30 -24.56 -2.88 -44.61
C LEU A 30 -24.75 -2.00 -43.39
N ILE A 31 -25.50 -0.91 -43.50
CA ILE A 31 -25.84 -0.02 -42.37
C ILE A 31 -26.71 -0.78 -41.36
N GLY A 32 -27.72 -1.54 -41.82
CA GLY A 32 -28.55 -2.39 -40.98
C GLY A 32 -27.76 -3.50 -40.28
N LEU A 33 -26.80 -4.13 -40.97
CA LEU A 33 -25.83 -5.05 -40.38
C LEU A 33 -24.97 -4.34 -39.35
N LEU A 34 -24.41 -3.16 -39.65
CA LEU A 34 -23.61 -2.33 -38.74
C LEU A 34 -24.40 -1.90 -37.48
N PHE A 35 -25.71 -1.62 -37.61
CA PHE A 35 -26.61 -1.39 -36.48
C PHE A 35 -26.95 -2.68 -35.73
N TYR A 36 -27.03 -3.84 -36.40
CA TYR A 36 -27.21 -5.16 -35.78
C TYR A 36 -25.96 -5.60 -34.98
N ILE A 37 -24.78 -5.09 -35.32
CA ILE A 37 -23.55 -5.26 -34.52
C ILE A 37 -23.46 -4.27 -33.34
N GLN A 38 -24.48 -3.43 -33.10
CA GLN A 38 -24.53 -2.62 -31.88
C GLN A 38 -24.73 -3.53 -30.66
N GLY A 39 -23.60 -3.97 -30.11
CA GLY A 39 -23.40 -4.43 -28.75
C GLY A 39 -24.27 -5.61 -28.35
N ILE A 40 -23.73 -6.83 -28.44
CA ILE A 40 -24.18 -7.91 -27.58
C ILE A 40 -24.04 -7.40 -26.14
N GLN A 41 -25.17 -7.07 -25.50
CA GLN A 41 -25.18 -6.72 -24.09
C GLN A 41 -24.83 -7.99 -23.32
N THR A 42 -23.61 -8.11 -22.84
CA THR A 42 -23.10 -9.23 -22.03
C THR A 42 -22.75 -8.69 -20.65
N LEU A 43 -23.08 -9.46 -19.60
CA LEU A 43 -22.62 -9.16 -18.24
C LEU A 43 -21.11 -8.86 -18.26
N LYS A 44 -20.70 -7.78 -17.60
CA LYS A 44 -19.29 -7.38 -17.47
C LYS A 44 -18.93 -7.19 -16.02
N ILE A 45 -17.75 -7.68 -15.63
CA ILE A 45 -17.10 -7.25 -14.40
C ILE A 45 -16.27 -6.02 -14.75
N LEU A 46 -16.56 -4.89 -14.11
CA LEU A 46 -15.93 -3.59 -14.38
C LEU A 46 -14.61 -3.47 -13.61
N GLU A 47 -14.65 -3.84 -12.33
CA GLU A 47 -13.51 -3.77 -11.43
C GLU A 47 -13.44 -5.08 -10.64
N PHE A 48 -12.24 -5.65 -10.53
CA PHE A 48 -11.99 -6.80 -9.67
C PHE A 48 -10.68 -6.59 -8.93
N GLU A 49 -10.77 -6.16 -7.68
CA GLU A 49 -9.65 -5.84 -6.83
C GLU A 49 -9.54 -6.82 -5.66
N VAL A 50 -8.40 -7.50 -5.62
CA VAL A 50 -7.97 -8.36 -4.53
C VAL A 50 -6.52 -7.98 -4.29
N PRO A 51 -6.16 -7.44 -3.11
CA PRO A 51 -4.79 -7.07 -2.81
C PRO A 51 -3.87 -8.28 -2.92
N ALA A 52 -2.77 -8.14 -3.68
CA ALA A 52 -1.81 -9.24 -3.86
C ALA A 52 -1.18 -9.66 -2.53
N THR A 53 -0.91 -8.68 -1.66
CA THR A 53 -0.33 -8.89 -0.33
C THR A 53 -1.06 -8.03 0.69
N VAL A 54 -1.33 -8.60 1.87
CA VAL A 54 -1.88 -7.87 3.02
C VAL A 54 -1.07 -8.17 4.28
N ASN A 55 -0.96 -7.19 5.17
CA ASN A 55 -0.30 -7.39 6.46
C ASN A 55 -1.25 -8.07 7.44
N ILE A 56 -0.80 -9.10 8.17
CA ILE A 56 -1.61 -9.84 9.14
C ILE A 56 -2.18 -8.94 10.25
N SER A 57 -1.50 -7.83 10.57
CA SER A 57 -1.97 -6.85 11.56
C SER A 57 -3.02 -5.88 11.01
N GLN A 58 -3.33 -5.92 9.72
CA GLN A 58 -4.33 -5.07 9.11
C GLN A 58 -5.72 -5.47 9.63
N LYS A 59 -6.48 -4.46 10.10
CA LYS A 59 -7.77 -4.70 10.76
C LYS A 59 -8.88 -5.08 9.79
N LEU A 60 -8.84 -4.50 8.58
CA LEU A 60 -9.89 -4.61 7.58
C LEU A 60 -9.26 -4.61 6.18
N VAL A 61 -9.71 -5.54 5.32
CA VAL A 61 -9.31 -5.66 3.91
C VAL A 61 -10.56 -5.71 3.06
N GLU A 62 -10.65 -4.82 2.07
CA GLU A 62 -11.69 -4.83 1.06
C GLU A 62 -11.28 -5.74 -0.11
N LEU A 63 -12.20 -6.60 -0.56
CA LEU A 63 -12.15 -7.23 -1.87
C LEU A 63 -13.31 -6.67 -2.69
N ARG A 64 -13.01 -6.10 -3.84
CA ARG A 64 -13.99 -5.39 -4.66
C ARG A 64 -14.26 -6.14 -5.97
N CYS A 65 -15.53 -6.24 -6.34
CA CYS A 65 -16.00 -6.83 -7.57
C CYS A 65 -17.24 -6.07 -8.05
N THR A 66 -17.04 -5.03 -8.85
CA THR A 66 -18.15 -4.25 -9.43
C THR A 66 -18.49 -4.76 -10.82
N PHE A 67 -19.75 -4.63 -11.22
CA PHE A 67 -20.24 -5.21 -12.46
C PHE A 67 -21.31 -4.34 -13.11
N ASP A 68 -21.43 -4.48 -14.44
CA ASP A 68 -22.53 -3.94 -15.22
C ASP A 68 -23.40 -5.10 -15.70
N MET A 69 -24.67 -5.08 -15.28
CA MET A 69 -25.66 -6.07 -15.65
C MET A 69 -26.11 -5.94 -17.11
N GLU A 70 -25.84 -4.78 -17.75
CA GLU A 70 -26.23 -4.41 -19.11
C GLU A 70 -27.71 -4.75 -19.37
N GLY A 71 -28.60 -4.19 -18.54
CA GLY A 71 -30.05 -4.32 -18.68
C GLY A 71 -30.69 -5.59 -18.10
N ARG A 72 -29.90 -6.50 -17.51
CA ARG A 72 -30.41 -7.73 -16.85
C ARG A 72 -30.60 -7.59 -15.35
N ASN A 73 -31.32 -8.55 -14.77
CA ASN A 73 -31.49 -8.67 -13.32
C ASN A 73 -30.37 -9.52 -12.71
N LEU A 74 -29.83 -9.07 -11.58
CA LEU A 74 -28.84 -9.81 -10.80
C LEU A 74 -29.52 -11.01 -10.12
N PHE A 75 -28.97 -12.21 -10.34
CA PHE A 75 -29.36 -13.40 -9.58
C PHE A 75 -28.52 -13.53 -8.32
N ALA A 76 -27.19 -13.56 -8.46
CA ALA A 76 -26.29 -13.68 -7.33
C ALA A 76 -24.91 -13.09 -7.61
N VAL A 77 -24.29 -12.56 -6.55
CA VAL A 77 -22.85 -12.35 -6.42
C VAL A 77 -22.31 -13.36 -5.43
N LYS A 78 -21.29 -14.12 -5.83
CA LYS A 78 -20.67 -15.14 -4.97
C LYS A 78 -19.18 -14.93 -4.89
N TRP A 79 -18.64 -15.14 -3.70
CA TRP A 79 -17.21 -15.12 -3.46
C TRP A 79 -16.72 -16.47 -2.95
N TYR A 80 -15.60 -16.90 -3.50
CA TYR A 80 -14.93 -18.15 -3.17
C TYR A 80 -13.49 -17.90 -2.75
N LYS A 81 -13.01 -18.70 -1.80
CA LYS A 81 -11.59 -18.85 -1.46
C LYS A 81 -11.22 -20.32 -1.64
N ASP A 82 -10.26 -20.60 -2.50
CA ASP A 82 -9.78 -21.96 -2.78
C ASP A 82 -10.94 -22.93 -3.07
N ASP A 83 -11.86 -22.50 -3.95
CA ASP A 83 -13.06 -23.22 -4.37
C ASP A 83 -14.18 -23.37 -3.32
N ALA A 84 -13.94 -22.97 -2.07
CA ALA A 84 -14.97 -22.90 -1.03
C ALA A 84 -15.69 -21.56 -1.08
N GLU A 85 -17.00 -21.57 -1.23
CA GLU A 85 -17.83 -20.37 -1.14
C GLU A 85 -17.80 -19.85 0.29
N PHE A 86 -17.59 -18.54 0.46
CA PHE A 86 -17.60 -17.92 1.79
C PHE A 86 -18.62 -16.79 1.93
N TYR A 87 -19.05 -16.18 0.82
CA TYR A 87 -20.05 -15.12 0.82
C TYR A 87 -20.94 -15.19 -0.41
N ARG A 88 -22.22 -14.86 -0.21
CA ARG A 88 -23.23 -14.77 -1.27
C ARG A 88 -24.19 -13.61 -1.02
N TYR A 89 -24.43 -12.83 -2.07
CA TYR A 89 -25.49 -11.84 -2.13
C TYR A 89 -26.53 -12.27 -3.17
N MET A 90 -27.81 -12.33 -2.79
CA MET A 90 -28.95 -12.61 -3.66
C MET A 90 -30.07 -11.60 -3.39
N PRO A 91 -30.34 -10.64 -4.30
CA PRO A 91 -31.27 -9.53 -4.03
C PRO A 91 -32.72 -9.97 -3.81
N LYS A 92 -33.11 -11.13 -4.35
CA LYS A 92 -34.47 -11.70 -4.25
C LYS A 92 -34.68 -12.64 -3.06
N MET A 93 -33.64 -12.90 -2.26
CA MET A 93 -33.71 -13.77 -1.07
C MET A 93 -33.82 -12.97 0.22
N ASP A 94 -34.38 -13.57 1.25
CA ASP A 94 -34.33 -13.07 2.64
C ASP A 94 -33.72 -14.15 3.56
N PRO A 95 -32.55 -13.90 4.19
CA PRO A 95 -31.72 -12.70 4.06
C PRO A 95 -31.01 -12.62 2.70
N LYS A 96 -30.83 -11.39 2.20
CA LYS A 96 -30.09 -11.13 0.94
C LYS A 96 -28.62 -11.54 1.02
N LYS A 97 -28.02 -11.45 2.21
CA LYS A 97 -26.60 -11.73 2.47
C LYS A 97 -26.45 -13.03 3.23
N GLN A 98 -25.62 -13.93 2.74
CA GLN A 98 -25.32 -15.22 3.34
C GLN A 98 -23.80 -15.39 3.48
N HIS A 99 -23.37 -16.06 4.53
CA HIS A 99 -21.97 -16.40 4.77
C HIS A 99 -21.82 -17.89 5.02
N PHE A 100 -20.65 -18.42 4.69
CA PHE A 100 -20.34 -19.84 4.83
C PHE A 100 -18.98 -19.98 5.51
N ASN A 101 -18.85 -20.99 6.38
CA ASN A 101 -17.62 -21.25 7.10
C ASN A 101 -16.55 -21.74 6.13
N THR A 102 -15.51 -20.92 5.93
CA THR A 102 -14.34 -21.25 5.12
C THR A 102 -13.08 -20.96 5.93
N THR A 103 -12.11 -21.88 5.88
CA THR A 103 -10.87 -21.76 6.67
C THR A 103 -10.12 -20.47 6.33
N GLY A 104 -9.81 -19.70 7.37
CA GLY A 104 -9.09 -18.44 7.23
C GLY A 104 -9.95 -17.25 6.78
N ILE A 105 -11.26 -17.42 6.61
CA ILE A 105 -12.18 -16.31 6.32
C ILE A 105 -12.88 -15.84 7.60
N SER A 106 -12.82 -14.54 7.86
CA SER A 106 -13.66 -13.86 8.84
C SER A 106 -14.19 -12.59 8.18
N LEU A 107 -15.51 -12.53 8.00
CA LEU A 107 -16.18 -11.45 7.26
C LEU A 107 -16.73 -10.38 8.19
N ASP A 108 -16.79 -9.16 7.69
CA ASP A 108 -17.66 -8.11 8.21
C ASP A 108 -18.95 -8.06 7.36
N MET A 109 -20.00 -8.73 7.84
CA MET A 109 -21.28 -8.79 7.13
C MET A 109 -22.03 -7.45 7.12
N ALA A 110 -21.71 -6.53 8.02
CA ALA A 110 -22.36 -5.22 8.07
C ALA A 110 -21.82 -4.33 6.95
N LEU A 111 -20.50 -4.36 6.71
CA LEU A 111 -19.84 -3.60 5.66
C LEU A 111 -19.93 -4.24 4.27
N SER A 112 -20.14 -5.57 4.19
CA SER A 112 -20.20 -6.28 2.92
C SER A 112 -21.56 -6.12 2.22
N ASP A 113 -21.53 -6.01 0.89
CA ASP A 113 -22.68 -5.84 0.01
C ASP A 113 -22.53 -6.66 -1.30
N ASP A 114 -23.19 -6.25 -2.38
CA ASP A 114 -23.12 -6.86 -3.71
C ASP A 114 -21.82 -6.54 -4.46
N ASN A 115 -21.14 -5.44 -4.14
CA ASN A 115 -19.94 -4.98 -4.83
C ASN A 115 -18.65 -5.27 -4.08
N SER A 116 -18.68 -5.22 -2.74
CA SER A 116 -17.50 -5.37 -1.91
C SER A 116 -17.72 -6.33 -0.74
N VAL A 117 -16.71 -7.15 -0.45
CA VAL A 117 -16.65 -7.98 0.76
C VAL A 117 -15.47 -7.54 1.62
N TYR A 118 -15.71 -7.47 2.92
CA TYR A 118 -14.71 -7.01 3.87
C TYR A 118 -14.24 -8.15 4.77
N LEU A 119 -12.95 -8.45 4.72
CA LEU A 119 -12.30 -9.41 5.60
C LEU A 119 -11.75 -8.69 6.83
N ASN A 120 -11.91 -9.30 8.00
CA ASN A 120 -11.32 -8.86 9.26
C ASN A 120 -10.58 -10.04 9.93
N ARG A 121 -9.84 -9.77 11.01
CA ARG A 121 -9.12 -10.81 11.80
C ARG A 121 -8.31 -11.78 10.92
N LEU A 122 -7.45 -11.21 10.08
CA LEU A 122 -6.64 -11.96 9.11
C LEU A 122 -5.78 -13.03 9.79
N GLN A 123 -5.57 -14.13 9.07
CA GLN A 123 -4.71 -15.23 9.46
C GLN A 123 -3.84 -15.63 8.26
N TYR A 124 -2.77 -16.39 8.48
CA TYR A 124 -2.00 -16.93 7.34
C TYR A 124 -2.84 -17.81 6.41
N SER A 125 -3.82 -18.53 6.98
CA SER A 125 -4.79 -19.33 6.25
C SER A 125 -5.76 -18.50 5.41
N THR A 126 -5.85 -17.17 5.61
CA THR A 126 -6.58 -16.25 4.73
C THR A 126 -5.90 -16.13 3.36
N SER A 127 -4.62 -16.48 3.22
CA SER A 127 -3.97 -16.59 1.91
C SER A 127 -4.67 -17.63 1.05
N GLY A 128 -4.80 -17.36 -0.25
CA GLY A 128 -5.46 -18.27 -1.19
C GLY A 128 -5.83 -17.62 -2.52
N GLN A 129 -6.56 -18.38 -3.33
CA GLN A 129 -7.16 -17.91 -4.57
C GLN A 129 -8.58 -17.41 -4.31
N TYR A 130 -8.81 -16.13 -4.56
CA TYR A 130 -10.10 -15.47 -4.40
C TYR A 130 -10.77 -15.31 -5.74
N ARG A 131 -12.05 -15.69 -5.81
CA ARG A 131 -12.86 -15.64 -7.01
C ARG A 131 -14.16 -14.92 -6.74
N CYS A 132 -14.52 -14.01 -7.63
CA CYS A 132 -15.84 -13.40 -7.69
C CYS A 132 -16.60 -13.98 -8.88
N GLU A 133 -17.85 -14.40 -8.66
CA GLU A 133 -18.79 -14.89 -9.68
C GLU A 133 -20.06 -14.04 -9.63
N ILE A 134 -20.36 -13.39 -10.76
CA ILE A 134 -21.60 -12.63 -10.96
C ILE A 134 -22.49 -13.42 -11.90
N SER A 135 -23.78 -13.55 -11.56
CA SER A 135 -24.75 -14.29 -12.37
C SER A 135 -26.05 -13.53 -12.57
N THR A 136 -26.62 -13.62 -13.77
CA THR A 136 -27.92 -13.02 -14.12
C THR A 136 -29.06 -13.98 -13.84
N ASP A 137 -30.25 -13.42 -13.64
CA ASP A 137 -31.49 -14.19 -13.49
C ASP A 137 -32.03 -14.66 -14.84
N GLY A 138 -32.93 -15.65 -14.82
CA GLY A 138 -33.56 -16.19 -16.01
C GLY A 138 -34.38 -15.15 -16.80
N PRO A 139 -34.67 -15.41 -18.09
CA PRO A 139 -34.46 -16.66 -18.84
C PRO A 139 -33.04 -16.86 -19.38
N ASP A 140 -32.26 -15.79 -19.54
CA ASP A 140 -30.90 -15.83 -20.07
C ASP A 140 -29.88 -15.86 -18.92
N TYR A 141 -29.50 -17.07 -18.52
CA TYR A 141 -28.48 -17.26 -17.49
C TYR A 141 -27.08 -17.00 -18.05
N HIS A 142 -26.45 -15.95 -17.56
CA HIS A 142 -25.06 -15.63 -17.82
C HIS A 142 -24.29 -15.56 -16.51
N SER A 143 -23.05 -16.05 -16.54
CA SER A 143 -22.12 -15.91 -15.42
C SER A 143 -20.79 -15.34 -15.89
N LYS A 144 -20.21 -14.42 -15.10
CA LYS A 144 -18.84 -13.94 -15.27
C LYS A 144 -18.05 -14.20 -14.01
N VAL A 145 -16.80 -14.62 -14.21
CA VAL A 145 -15.92 -15.06 -13.14
C VAL A 145 -14.54 -14.45 -13.33
N LEU A 146 -13.97 -13.88 -12.27
CA LEU A 146 -12.56 -13.49 -12.21
C LEU A 146 -11.90 -14.06 -10.96
N THR A 147 -10.59 -14.32 -11.04
CA THR A 147 -9.82 -14.93 -9.94
C THR A 147 -8.48 -14.20 -9.76
N LYS A 148 -8.11 -13.93 -8.50
CA LYS A 148 -6.85 -13.30 -8.09
C LYS A 148 -6.31 -14.01 -6.85
N LYS A 149 -5.00 -13.91 -6.63
CA LYS A 149 -4.33 -14.47 -5.45
C LYS A 149 -4.14 -13.37 -4.40
N LEU A 150 -4.34 -13.74 -3.14
CA LEU A 150 -4.02 -12.92 -1.98
C LEU A 150 -3.06 -13.69 -1.07
N SER A 151 -2.00 -13.01 -0.65
CA SER A 151 -1.02 -13.54 0.31
C SER A 151 -1.04 -12.71 1.60
N VAL A 152 -1.17 -13.38 2.74
CA VAL A 152 -1.01 -12.74 4.05
C VAL A 152 0.45 -12.84 4.49
N MET A 153 1.02 -11.70 4.83
CA MET A 153 2.40 -11.56 5.30
C MET A 153 2.43 -10.84 6.65
N ALA A 154 3.49 -11.03 7.42
CA ALA A 154 3.80 -10.17 8.56
C ALA A 154 4.86 -9.17 8.12
N LEU A 155 4.45 -7.93 7.88
CA LEU A 155 5.39 -6.86 7.55
C LEU A 155 6.24 -6.53 8.78
N PRO A 156 7.50 -6.15 8.57
CA PRO A 156 8.37 -5.71 9.65
C PRO A 156 7.84 -4.40 10.28
N PRO A 157 8.12 -4.16 11.56
CA PRO A 157 7.71 -2.93 12.22
C PRO A 157 8.42 -1.70 11.62
N ILE A 158 7.80 -0.52 11.82
CA ILE A 158 8.36 0.77 11.38
C ILE A 158 9.78 0.94 11.95
N GLY A 159 10.71 1.41 11.11
CA GLY A 159 12.12 1.56 11.46
C GLY A 159 12.98 0.30 11.34
N SER A 160 12.45 -0.75 10.69
CA SER A 160 13.22 -1.94 10.30
C SER A 160 13.88 -1.77 8.92
N PRO A 161 14.97 -2.49 8.63
CA PRO A 161 15.76 -3.30 9.56
C PRO A 161 16.50 -2.42 10.59
N ARG A 162 16.72 -2.94 11.80
CA ARG A 162 17.40 -2.17 12.87
C ARG A 162 18.89 -2.48 12.90
N ILE A 163 19.72 -1.45 12.79
CA ILE A 163 21.18 -1.53 12.98
C ILE A 163 21.54 -1.15 14.42
N VAL A 164 22.44 -1.93 15.01
CA VAL A 164 23.13 -1.61 16.27
C VAL A 164 24.62 -1.69 16.02
N VAL A 165 25.38 -0.66 16.44
CA VAL A 165 26.84 -0.63 16.33
C VAL A 165 27.48 -0.57 17.71
N ASN A 166 28.68 -1.12 17.86
CA ASN A 166 29.44 -1.06 19.11
C ASN A 166 30.10 0.31 19.33
N LYS A 167 30.46 1.02 18.26
CA LYS A 167 31.18 2.30 18.28
C LYS A 167 30.66 3.24 17.18
N HIS A 168 30.41 4.50 17.54
CA HIS A 168 30.07 5.57 16.60
C HIS A 168 31.25 6.48 16.26
N VAL A 169 32.31 6.47 17.08
CA VAL A 169 33.56 7.19 16.85
C VAL A 169 34.67 6.14 16.79
N ILE A 170 35.45 6.15 15.71
CA ILE A 170 36.39 5.07 15.38
C ILE A 170 37.72 5.61 14.81
N ALA A 171 38.76 4.80 14.89
CA ALA A 171 40.06 5.05 14.28
C ALA A 171 40.50 3.86 13.42
N ALA A 172 41.49 4.07 12.56
CA ALA A 172 42.17 2.96 11.90
C ALA A 172 42.79 2.02 12.95
N GLY A 173 42.52 0.71 12.81
CA GLY A 173 42.91 -0.34 13.75
C GLY A 173 41.80 -0.75 14.74
N ASP A 174 40.69 -0.02 14.82
CA ASP A 174 39.55 -0.43 15.64
C ASP A 174 38.83 -1.66 15.07
N ASN A 175 38.26 -2.48 15.95
CA ASN A 175 37.33 -3.53 15.58
C ASN A 175 35.90 -2.97 15.61
N LEU A 176 35.28 -2.84 14.44
CA LEU A 176 33.89 -2.45 14.32
C LEU A 176 33.01 -3.70 14.33
N GLU A 177 31.98 -3.68 15.18
CA GLU A 177 30.94 -4.70 15.23
C GLU A 177 29.58 -4.04 15.07
N ALA A 178 28.81 -4.53 14.11
CA ALA A 178 27.46 -4.09 13.87
C ALA A 178 26.53 -5.29 13.75
N ASN A 179 25.27 -5.13 14.14
CA ASN A 179 24.25 -6.15 13.96
C ASN A 179 23.00 -5.54 13.33
N CYS A 180 22.56 -6.14 12.23
CA CYS A 180 21.33 -5.80 11.55
C CYS A 180 20.26 -6.84 11.87
N THR A 181 19.11 -6.40 12.35
CA THR A 181 18.02 -7.28 12.80
C THR A 181 16.69 -6.93 12.15
N ILE A 182 15.91 -7.95 11.79
CA ILE A 182 14.57 -7.79 11.22
C ILE A 182 13.68 -8.98 11.61
N VAL A 183 12.37 -8.70 11.77
CA VAL A 183 11.33 -9.71 12.00
C VAL A 183 10.26 -9.56 10.95
N SER A 184 10.03 -10.61 10.15
CA SER A 184 9.00 -10.61 9.10
C SER A 184 8.49 -12.03 8.82
N ASN A 185 7.40 -12.14 8.07
CA ASN A 185 7.01 -13.37 7.39
C ASN A 185 6.49 -13.01 5.99
N PRO A 186 7.09 -13.49 4.89
CA PRO A 186 8.22 -14.43 4.85
C PRO A 186 9.53 -13.84 5.41
N ALA A 187 10.49 -14.72 5.71
CA ALA A 187 11.81 -14.30 6.18
C ALA A 187 12.48 -13.36 5.18
N ALA A 188 13.00 -12.25 5.69
CA ALA A 188 13.85 -11.36 4.92
C ALA A 188 15.23 -11.97 4.65
N THR A 189 15.86 -11.55 3.56
CA THR A 189 17.28 -11.73 3.30
C THR A 189 18.01 -10.44 3.68
N LEU A 190 19.12 -10.56 4.40
CA LEU A 190 19.95 -9.43 4.84
C LEU A 190 21.27 -9.38 4.06
N ILE A 191 21.69 -8.19 3.67
CA ILE A 191 22.98 -7.92 3.02
C ILE A 191 23.60 -6.69 3.67
N TRP A 192 24.92 -6.73 3.91
CA TRP A 192 25.69 -5.57 4.37
C TRP A 192 26.48 -4.93 3.24
N TYR A 193 26.61 -3.62 3.29
CA TYR A 193 27.53 -2.83 2.48
C TYR A 193 28.40 -1.97 3.39
N ILE A 194 29.66 -1.79 3.00
CA ILE A 194 30.64 -0.90 3.62
C ILE A 194 31.00 0.13 2.56
N ASN A 195 30.71 1.41 2.81
CA ASN A 195 30.92 2.51 1.87
C ASN A 195 30.33 2.25 0.46
N GLY A 196 29.14 1.64 0.42
CA GLY A 196 28.45 1.28 -0.83
C GLY A 196 28.93 -0.01 -1.50
N GLU A 197 30.04 -0.60 -1.05
CA GLU A 197 30.52 -1.89 -1.57
C GLU A 197 29.98 -3.05 -0.73
N LYS A 198 29.56 -4.13 -1.39
CA LYS A 198 28.98 -5.30 -0.73
C LYS A 198 30.02 -5.95 0.19
N ALA A 199 29.67 -6.17 1.45
CA ALA A 199 30.55 -6.79 2.42
C ALA A 199 30.83 -8.25 2.08
N GLU A 200 32.09 -8.65 2.25
CA GLU A 200 32.54 -10.01 2.02
C GLU A 200 32.00 -11.00 3.05
N SER A 201 31.73 -12.23 2.61
CA SER A 201 31.07 -13.25 3.45
C SER A 201 31.81 -13.58 4.75
N TYR A 202 33.15 -13.51 4.76
CA TYR A 202 33.97 -13.79 5.95
C TYR A 202 33.86 -12.73 7.05
N LEU A 203 33.34 -11.53 6.73
CA LEU A 203 33.04 -10.47 7.70
C LEU A 203 31.68 -10.67 8.38
N LEU A 204 30.90 -11.65 7.92
CA LEU A 204 29.50 -11.81 8.27
C LEU A 204 29.30 -13.02 9.16
N ASN A 205 28.44 -12.86 10.17
CA ASN A 205 27.94 -13.98 10.96
C ASN A 205 26.41 -13.94 11.00
N ARG A 206 25.77 -15.04 10.62
CA ARG A 206 24.31 -15.11 10.50
C ARG A 206 23.71 -15.81 11.70
N GLU A 207 22.67 -15.20 12.26
CA GLU A 207 21.84 -15.79 13.29
C GLU A 207 20.39 -15.87 12.81
N GLU A 208 19.83 -17.07 12.86
CA GLU A 208 18.46 -17.35 12.43
C GLU A 208 17.68 -17.93 13.61
N ARG A 209 16.56 -17.30 13.97
CA ARG A 209 15.67 -17.81 15.02
C ARG A 209 14.23 -17.83 14.55
N GLN A 210 13.58 -18.97 14.71
CA GLN A 210 12.12 -19.03 14.67
C GLN A 210 11.62 -18.49 16.00
N LEU A 211 10.89 -17.38 15.97
CA LEU A 211 10.23 -16.90 17.16
C LEU A 211 9.12 -17.91 17.51
N PRO A 212 8.97 -18.30 18.79
CA PRO A 212 7.90 -19.21 19.17
C PRO A 212 6.58 -18.50 18.93
N ASP A 213 5.81 -18.82 17.89
CA ASP A 213 4.51 -18.15 17.79
C ASP A 213 3.42 -18.71 16.88
N ARG A 214 2.20 -18.50 17.40
CA ARG A 214 0.91 -18.45 16.70
C ARG A 214 0.94 -17.56 15.45
N GLU A 215 1.86 -16.60 15.40
CA GLU A 215 2.04 -15.68 14.28
C GLU A 215 3.16 -16.05 13.30
N ARG A 216 3.83 -17.21 13.42
CA ARG A 216 4.82 -17.71 12.43
C ARG A 216 5.89 -16.68 11.98
N ARG A 217 6.19 -15.64 12.76
CA ARG A 217 7.17 -14.60 12.39
C ARG A 217 8.58 -15.17 12.45
N GLN A 218 9.45 -14.74 11.55
CA GLN A 218 10.82 -15.22 11.45
C GLN A 218 11.79 -14.09 11.78
N PHE A 219 12.67 -14.33 12.76
CA PHE A 219 13.72 -13.40 13.13
C PHE A 219 14.99 -13.68 12.31
N ARG A 220 15.55 -12.62 11.75
CA ARG A 220 16.80 -12.64 10.98
C ARG A 220 17.76 -11.61 11.57
N SER A 221 18.99 -12.05 11.80
CA SER A 221 20.08 -11.20 12.25
C SER A 221 21.33 -11.49 11.45
N LEU A 222 22.00 -10.42 11.01
CA LEU A 222 23.27 -10.50 10.30
C LEU A 222 24.26 -9.56 10.98
N ALA A 223 25.23 -10.16 11.68
CA ALA A 223 26.33 -9.44 12.28
C ALA A 223 27.42 -9.17 11.25
N LEU A 224 28.01 -7.98 11.33
CA LEU A 224 29.15 -7.52 10.55
C LEU A 224 30.29 -7.23 11.51
N LYS A 225 31.47 -7.82 11.25
CA LYS A 225 32.67 -7.61 12.06
C LYS A 225 33.89 -7.46 11.16
N PHE A 226 34.58 -6.32 11.26
CA PHE A 226 35.81 -6.09 10.51
C PHE A 226 36.76 -5.13 11.25
N ASN A 227 38.03 -5.18 10.85
CA ASN A 227 39.06 -4.27 11.35
C ASN A 227 39.10 -3.03 10.46
N VAL A 228 39.00 -1.86 11.05
CA VAL A 228 38.96 -0.59 10.33
C VAL A 228 40.33 -0.30 9.72
N ALA A 229 40.44 -0.38 8.40
CA ALA A 229 41.61 0.06 7.65
C ALA A 229 41.57 1.56 7.36
N LYS A 230 42.75 2.17 7.14
CA LYS A 230 42.87 3.57 6.72
C LYS A 230 42.11 3.84 5.42
N SER A 231 42.15 2.91 4.47
CA SER A 231 41.46 2.99 3.18
C SER A 231 39.95 3.22 3.31
N HIS A 232 39.31 2.74 4.38
CA HIS A 232 37.88 2.95 4.59
C HIS A 232 37.49 4.41 4.86
N PHE A 233 38.43 5.30 5.20
CA PHE A 233 38.18 6.73 5.40
C PHE A 233 38.47 7.59 4.16
N TYR A 234 39.05 7.00 3.11
CA TYR A 234 39.43 7.68 1.87
C TYR A 234 38.41 7.47 0.75
N ASP A 235 37.14 7.18 1.09
CA ASP A 235 36.05 7.16 0.12
C ASP A 235 35.76 8.61 -0.33
N PRO A 236 35.86 8.94 -1.63
CA PRO A 236 35.56 10.28 -2.15
C PRO A 236 34.13 10.77 -1.85
N ALA A 237 33.18 9.88 -1.55
CA ALA A 237 31.82 10.25 -1.14
C ALA A 237 31.67 10.49 0.38
N HIS A 238 32.58 9.94 1.21
CA HIS A 238 32.46 9.92 2.68
C HIS A 238 33.81 10.17 3.37
N PHE A 239 34.46 11.31 3.06
CA PHE A 239 35.72 11.68 3.68
C PHE A 239 35.60 11.69 5.23
N ASP A 240 36.54 11.04 5.91
CA ASP A 240 36.59 10.92 7.37
C ASP A 240 35.38 10.23 8.04
N LYS A 241 34.61 9.47 7.27
CA LYS A 241 33.49 8.66 7.76
C LYS A 241 33.53 7.26 7.18
N ILE A 242 32.92 6.33 7.89
CA ILE A 242 32.56 5.02 7.35
C ILE A 242 31.04 4.92 7.39
N ASN A 243 30.43 4.59 6.26
CA ASN A 243 29.00 4.35 6.16
C ASN A 243 28.77 2.85 6.00
N ILE A 244 27.94 2.27 6.85
CA ILE A 244 27.49 0.88 6.71
C ILE A 244 26.01 0.85 6.42
N THR A 245 25.63 0.06 5.42
CA THR A 245 24.23 -0.08 4.99
C THR A 245 23.79 -1.52 5.16
N CYS A 246 22.69 -1.73 5.86
CA CYS A 246 21.99 -3.01 5.86
C CYS A 246 20.80 -2.93 4.90
N GLN A 247 20.78 -3.84 3.92
CA GLN A 247 19.66 -4.05 3.01
C GLN A 247 18.86 -5.26 3.49
N ALA A 248 17.55 -5.08 3.60
CA ALA A 248 16.60 -6.15 3.85
C ALA A 248 15.66 -6.33 2.66
N THR A 249 15.57 -7.56 2.16
CA THR A 249 14.68 -7.93 1.05
C THR A 249 13.68 -8.98 1.50
N ILE A 250 12.39 -8.66 1.39
CA ILE A 250 11.28 -9.59 1.64
C ILE A 250 10.66 -9.94 0.29
N PRO A 251 10.39 -11.23 -0.01
CA PRO A 251 9.73 -11.65 -1.24
C PRO A 251 8.47 -10.83 -1.58
N ASN A 252 8.38 -10.35 -2.82
CA ASN A 252 7.27 -9.53 -3.35
C ASN A 252 7.09 -8.15 -2.68
N LEU A 253 8.13 -7.64 -2.03
CA LEU A 253 8.17 -6.27 -1.52
C LEU A 253 9.45 -5.57 -1.99
N ASP A 254 9.42 -4.25 -2.00
CA ASP A 254 10.60 -3.43 -2.26
C ASP A 254 11.64 -3.62 -1.15
N GLU A 255 12.91 -3.50 -1.53
CA GLU A 255 14.01 -3.59 -0.60
C GLU A 255 14.10 -2.34 0.29
N VAL A 256 14.50 -2.56 1.55
CA VAL A 256 14.63 -1.50 2.54
C VAL A 256 16.08 -1.36 2.94
N LEU A 257 16.62 -0.14 2.82
CA LEU A 257 17.98 0.20 3.22
C LEU A 257 17.97 0.95 4.56
N THR A 258 18.86 0.57 5.47
CA THR A 258 19.11 1.29 6.71
C THR A 258 20.60 1.57 6.82
N ASN A 259 20.97 2.81 7.13
CA ASN A 259 22.35 3.26 7.18
C ASN A 259 22.76 3.59 8.61
N ALA A 260 24.05 3.39 8.92
CA ALA A 260 24.69 3.90 10.11
C ALA A 260 26.06 4.48 9.75
N GLU A 261 26.37 5.64 10.31
CA GLU A 261 27.65 6.32 10.09
C GLU A 261 28.55 6.23 11.33
N MET A 262 29.83 6.02 11.08
CA MET A 262 30.89 6.11 12.08
C MET A 262 31.86 7.21 11.69
N VAL A 263 32.18 8.09 12.65
CA VAL A 263 33.03 9.27 12.42
C VAL A 263 34.46 8.98 12.87
N ASN A 264 35.44 9.42 12.08
CA ASN A 264 36.85 9.30 12.43
C ASN A 264 37.19 10.12 13.69
N ASN A 265 37.96 9.54 14.61
CA ASN A 265 38.35 10.18 15.86
C ASN A 265 39.32 11.36 15.68
N LEU A 266 39.98 11.48 14.52
CA LEU A 266 40.86 12.59 14.16
C LEU A 266 40.15 13.95 14.13
N HIS A 267 38.82 13.98 14.13
CA HIS A 267 38.01 15.19 14.20
C HIS A 267 37.67 15.67 15.64
N LYS A 268 38.12 14.98 16.70
CA LYS A 268 38.16 15.59 18.04
C LYS A 268 39.38 16.52 18.11
N SER A 269 39.23 17.75 17.63
CA SER A 269 40.10 18.84 18.10
C SER A 269 40.10 18.83 19.63
N PRO A 270 41.25 18.91 20.31
CA PRO A 270 41.27 19.15 21.73
C PRO A 270 40.57 20.49 21.94
N GLY A 271 39.44 20.47 22.65
CA GLY A 271 38.80 21.70 23.08
C GLY A 271 39.84 22.56 23.79
N TYR A 272 39.96 23.81 23.36
CA TYR A 272 40.67 24.83 24.10
C TYR A 272 40.22 24.77 25.56
N VAL A 273 41.10 24.30 26.44
CA VAL A 273 40.96 24.46 27.88
C VAL A 273 41.13 25.95 28.12
N ALA A 274 40.01 26.68 28.20
CA ALA A 274 40.01 28.00 28.76
C ALA A 274 40.39 27.86 30.24
N ALA A 275 41.64 28.21 30.55
CA ALA A 275 42.06 28.44 31.91
C ALA A 275 41.18 29.54 32.51
N GLN A 276 40.34 29.19 33.48
CA GLN A 276 39.85 30.16 34.45
C GLN A 276 40.49 29.84 35.78
N GLY A 277 41.34 30.77 36.19
CA GLY A 277 42.07 30.75 37.43
C GLY A 277 41.15 30.70 38.64
N SER A 278 41.67 30.01 39.64
CA SER A 278 41.27 30.04 41.04
C SER A 278 40.98 31.45 41.56
N HIS A 279 39.78 31.63 42.11
CA HIS A 279 39.57 32.52 43.25
C HIS A 279 38.95 31.72 44.40
N TYR A 280 39.80 31.37 45.35
CA TYR A 280 39.42 30.99 46.70
C TYR A 280 38.96 32.25 47.43
N SER A 281 37.74 32.25 47.96
CA SER A 281 37.38 33.11 49.09
C SER A 281 36.27 32.48 49.92
N GLY A 282 36.70 32.04 51.11
CA GLY A 282 36.00 31.70 52.34
C GLY A 282 34.47 31.69 52.38
N ALA A 283 33.93 30.51 52.70
CA ALA A 283 32.65 30.39 53.38
C ALA A 283 32.84 30.73 54.87
N MET A 284 32.13 31.74 55.37
CA MET A 284 31.87 31.92 56.81
C MET A 284 30.39 32.28 57.00
N SER A 285 29.75 31.58 57.92
CA SER A 285 28.33 31.62 58.30
C SER A 285 27.85 32.97 58.84
N THR A 286 26.57 33.34 58.62
CA THR A 286 25.47 33.39 59.64
C THR A 286 24.20 34.10 59.15
N ALA A 287 23.04 33.50 59.46
CA ALA A 287 21.75 34.06 59.94
C ALA A 287 20.85 35.04 59.12
N PHE A 288 19.63 34.52 58.83
CA PHE A 288 18.27 35.08 58.97
C PHE A 288 17.88 36.52 58.54
N SER A 289 16.95 36.60 57.58
CA SER A 289 15.57 37.17 57.63
C SER A 289 15.09 37.31 56.17
N GLY A 290 13.99 36.70 55.71
CA GLY A 290 12.60 36.94 56.08
C GLY A 290 11.96 37.87 55.04
N PHE A 291 11.14 37.35 54.11
CA PHE A 291 9.90 37.97 53.61
C PHE A 291 9.26 37.08 52.54
N TRP A 292 8.03 36.64 52.79
CA TRP A 292 7.14 35.97 51.82
C TRP A 292 6.17 37.01 51.28
N VAL A 293 6.03 37.12 49.95
CA VAL A 293 4.88 37.81 49.34
C VAL A 293 4.21 36.83 48.38
N ARG A 294 2.98 36.45 48.72
CA ARG A 294 2.01 35.81 47.83
C ARG A 294 1.39 36.88 46.94
N VAL A 295 1.25 36.60 45.65
CA VAL A 295 0.30 37.30 44.78
C VAL A 295 -0.62 36.26 44.15
N LEU A 296 -1.91 36.37 44.48
CA LEU A 296 -3.05 35.71 43.84
C LEU A 296 -3.64 36.63 42.76
N LEU A 297 -4.45 36.00 41.89
CA LEU A 297 -5.60 36.50 41.10
C LEU A 297 -5.44 36.12 39.62
N MET A 298 -6.12 35.08 39.13
CA MET A 298 -7.54 35.03 38.71
C MET A 298 -7.92 36.07 37.64
N SER A 299 -8.21 35.60 36.42
CA SER A 299 -9.23 36.20 35.56
C SER A 299 -9.75 35.17 34.56
N THR A 300 -11.06 35.16 34.42
CA THR A 300 -11.95 34.19 33.77
C THR A 300 -12.69 34.83 32.58
N TRP A 301 -13.50 34.02 31.85
CA TRP A 301 -14.56 34.38 30.87
C TRP A 301 -14.09 34.78 29.46
N SER A 302 -14.76 34.45 28.34
CA SER A 302 -15.93 33.62 28.04
C SER A 302 -16.03 33.39 26.52
N ILE A 303 -16.80 32.37 26.15
CA ILE A 303 -17.20 31.97 24.80
C ILE A 303 -18.09 33.05 24.14
N VAL A 304 -17.87 33.32 22.85
CA VAL A 304 -18.86 33.95 21.95
C VAL A 304 -18.97 33.12 20.66
N VAL A 305 -20.19 32.70 20.37
CA VAL A 305 -20.65 32.02 19.16
C VAL A 305 -21.02 33.08 18.11
N ILE A 306 -20.53 32.96 16.88
CA ILE A 306 -21.17 33.55 15.69
C ILE A 306 -21.03 32.56 14.50
N SER A 307 -22.17 32.30 13.85
CA SER A 307 -22.35 31.47 12.65
C SER A 307 -22.37 32.34 11.36
N PRO A 308 -22.60 31.81 10.15
CA PRO A 308 -21.67 31.86 9.03
C PRO A 308 -21.99 32.99 8.03
N MET A 309 -21.04 33.31 7.15
CA MET A 309 -21.31 34.16 5.99
C MET A 309 -20.60 33.62 4.75
N SER A 310 -21.42 33.37 3.73
CA SER A 310 -21.10 32.92 2.38
C SER A 310 -20.05 33.76 1.68
N PHE A 311 -19.28 33.17 0.77
CA PHE A 311 -18.89 33.82 -0.50
C PHE A 311 -18.45 32.78 -1.55
N TYR A 312 -19.05 32.94 -2.74
CA TYR A 312 -18.77 32.37 -4.08
C TYR A 312 -19.02 30.88 -4.35
#